data_AF-A0A6I1JI77-F1
#
_entry.id   AF-A0A6I1JI77-F1
#
_cell.length_a   1.000
_cell.length_b   1.000
_cell.length_c   1.000
_cell.angle_alpha   90.00
_cell.angle_beta   90.00
_cell.angle_gamma   90.00
#
_symmetry.space_group_name_H-M   'P 1'
#
loop_
_entity.id
_entity.type
_entity.pdbx_description
1 polymer ?
#
loop_
_entity_poly.entity_id
_entity_poly.type
_entity_poly.pdbx_seq_one_letter_code
_entity_poly.pdbx_strand_id
1 'polypeptide(L)'
;MSLRDWSLLVTLSILWGGSFFFVRVALEGVPPLTLVLARVAIASAVLLVLLRATGETLPRRRDVWLTLAVMALLNNIIPFSLIFWGQTAIPAGLAAILNATTPLFTVIVMHLFTDDDRATPGKTVGVALGFAGVVVLVGPAVTGALDTPLWALAACLAAALSYAFSGLWGRRIKPLGLTPTFTAWAQLTVTSLVMTPVVALVDRPWALAV
;
A
#
# COMPACT_ATOMS: atom_id res chain seq x y z
N MET A 1 -26.48 -3.66 4.06
CA MET A 1 -25.31 -3.34 4.91
C MET A 1 -25.82 -2.81 6.23
N SER A 2 -25.28 -3.28 7.35
CA SER A 2 -25.69 -2.91 8.70
C SER A 2 -25.06 -1.57 9.14
N LEU A 3 -25.59 -0.95 10.21
CA LEU A 3 -24.99 0.25 10.81
C LEU A 3 -23.53 0.02 11.26
N ARG A 4 -23.21 -1.22 11.65
CA ARG A 4 -21.85 -1.65 12.01
C ARG A 4 -20.90 -1.61 10.81
N ASP A 5 -21.37 -1.98 9.63
CA ASP A 5 -20.54 -1.94 8.42
C ASP A 5 -20.23 -0.49 8.03
N TRP A 6 -21.22 0.40 8.15
CA TRP A 6 -21.03 1.83 7.93
C TRP A 6 -20.06 2.46 8.92
N SER A 7 -20.17 2.14 10.22
CA SER A 7 -19.24 2.68 11.21
C SER A 7 -17.81 2.21 10.94
N LEU A 8 -17.61 0.95 10.59
CA LEU A 8 -16.29 0.42 10.20
C LEU A 8 -15.73 1.14 8.96
N LEU A 9 -16.57 1.41 7.94
CA LEU A 9 -16.15 2.13 6.74
C LEU A 9 -15.76 3.58 7.03
N VAL A 10 -16.52 4.27 7.88
CA VAL A 10 -16.21 5.66 8.29
C VAL A 10 -14.90 5.70 9.07
N THR A 11 -14.74 4.82 10.07
CA THR A 11 -13.49 4.72 10.83
C THR A 11 -12.31 4.41 9.92
N LEU A 12 -12.47 3.45 9.01
CA LEU A 12 -11.43 3.09 8.05
C LEU A 12 -11.06 4.28 7.17
N SER A 13 -12.06 5.02 6.66
CA SER A 13 -11.86 6.19 5.81
C SER A 13 -11.10 7.31 6.53
N ILE A 14 -11.43 7.56 7.80
CA ILE A 14 -10.73 8.54 8.64
C ILE A 14 -9.29 8.10 8.89
N LEU A 15 -9.06 6.83 9.24
CA LEU A 15 -7.72 6.31 9.52
C LEU A 15 -6.83 6.33 8.27
N TRP A 16 -7.36 5.90 7.12
CA TRP A 16 -6.61 5.89 5.86
C TRP A 16 -6.39 7.29 5.30
N GLY A 17 -7.43 8.14 5.28
CA GLY A 17 -7.32 9.51 4.81
C GLY A 17 -6.38 10.35 5.67
N GLY A 18 -6.53 10.26 7.00
CA GLY A 18 -5.64 10.94 7.95
C GLY A 18 -4.19 10.47 7.84
N SER A 19 -3.95 9.19 7.52
CA SER A 19 -2.59 8.68 7.35
C SER A 19 -1.79 9.43 6.28
N PHE A 20 -2.39 9.79 5.13
CA PHE A 20 -1.68 10.54 4.09
C PHE A 20 -1.28 11.94 4.56
N PHE A 21 -2.14 12.59 5.34
CA PHE A 21 -1.87 13.89 5.94
C PHE A 21 -0.70 13.82 6.92
N PHE A 22 -0.76 12.91 7.91
CA PHE A 22 0.31 12.75 8.90
C PHE A 22 1.64 12.34 8.27
N VAL A 23 1.61 11.50 7.22
CA VAL A 23 2.83 11.15 6.48
C VAL A 23 3.43 12.40 5.83
N ARG A 24 2.63 13.24 5.17
CA ARG A 24 3.16 14.45 4.53
C ARG A 24 3.81 15.40 5.54
N VAL A 25 3.21 15.54 6.72
CA VAL A 25 3.77 16.33 7.83
C VAL A 25 5.07 15.71 8.34
N ALA A 26 5.11 14.40 8.57
CA ALA A 26 6.30 13.71 9.05
C ALA A 26 7.47 13.76 8.04
N LEU A 27 7.19 13.79 6.74
CA LEU A 27 8.19 13.92 5.68
C LEU A 27 8.93 15.27 5.68
N GLU A 28 8.52 16.25 6.48
CA GLU A 28 9.27 17.51 6.65
C GLU A 28 10.56 17.33 7.47
N GLY A 29 10.60 16.33 8.36
CA GLY A 29 11.77 16.07 9.21
C GLY A 29 12.31 14.64 9.14
N VAL A 30 11.56 13.71 8.54
CA VAL A 30 11.93 12.29 8.48
C VAL A 30 12.02 11.82 7.03
N PRO A 31 13.14 11.20 6.61
CA PRO A 31 13.26 10.59 5.30
C PRO A 31 12.16 9.55 5.01
N PRO A 32 11.74 9.39 3.74
CA PRO A 32 10.56 8.61 3.40
C PRO A 32 10.68 7.14 3.80
N LEU A 33 11.81 6.48 3.56
CA LEU A 33 11.94 5.05 3.85
C LEU A 33 12.06 4.80 5.36
N THR A 34 12.70 5.72 6.08
CA THR A 34 12.78 5.73 7.55
C THR A 34 11.38 5.81 8.15
N LEU A 35 10.53 6.68 7.61
CA LEU A 35 9.14 6.79 8.04
C LEU A 35 8.34 5.52 7.75
N VAL A 36 8.56 4.87 6.59
CA VAL A 36 7.98 3.56 6.29
C VAL A 36 8.40 2.54 7.36
N LEU A 37 9.71 2.39 7.60
CA LEU A 37 10.28 1.44 8.55
C LEU A 37 9.72 1.65 9.97
N ALA A 38 9.72 2.89 10.47
CA ALA A 38 9.21 3.22 11.79
C ALA A 38 7.74 2.80 11.92
N ARG A 39 6.90 3.15 10.94
CA ARG A 39 5.48 2.83 10.94
C ARG A 39 5.23 1.32 10.95
N VAL A 40 5.90 0.57 10.08
CA VAL A 40 5.68 -0.88 9.97
C VAL A 40 6.28 -1.65 11.15
N ALA A 41 7.38 -1.18 11.72
CA ALA A 41 8.01 -1.80 12.89
C ALA A 41 7.13 -1.64 14.14
N ILE A 42 6.57 -0.44 14.36
CA ILE A 42 5.63 -0.21 15.47
C ILE A 42 4.38 -1.07 15.30
N ALA A 43 3.78 -1.08 14.09
CA ALA A 43 2.61 -1.90 13.83
C ALA A 43 2.90 -3.40 14.00
N SER A 44 4.07 -3.86 13.55
CA SER A 44 4.53 -5.24 13.73
C SER A 44 4.70 -5.60 15.20
N ALA A 45 5.27 -4.72 16.02
CA ALA A 45 5.43 -4.94 17.45
C ALA A 45 4.08 -5.03 18.18
N VAL A 46 3.14 -4.13 17.87
CA VAL A 46 1.79 -4.15 18.44
C VAL A 46 1.05 -5.44 18.08
N LEU A 47 1.10 -5.86 16.81
CA LEU A 47 0.46 -7.09 16.38
C LEU A 47 1.14 -8.33 16.95
N LEU A 48 2.46 -8.30 17.19
CA LEU A 48 3.16 -9.39 17.86
C LEU A 48 2.62 -9.59 19.28
N VAL A 49 2.44 -8.50 20.04
CA VAL A 49 1.88 -8.56 21.39
C VAL A 49 0.47 -9.17 21.35
N LEU A 50 -0.35 -8.75 20.39
CA LEU A 50 -1.70 -9.28 20.22
C LEU A 50 -1.70 -10.79 19.90
N LEU A 51 -0.84 -11.25 18.98
CA LEU A 51 -0.73 -12.67 18.63
C LEU A 51 -0.24 -13.53 19.80
N ARG A 52 0.67 -12.99 20.63
CA ARG A 52 1.11 -13.67 21.86
C ARG A 52 -0.03 -13.78 22.87
N ALA A 53 -0.86 -12.74 22.98
CA ALA A 53 -2.02 -12.74 23.85
C ALA A 53 -3.13 -13.70 23.38
N THR A 54 -3.29 -13.91 22.07
CA THR A 54 -4.27 -14.86 21.50
C THR A 54 -3.77 -16.29 21.40
N GLY A 55 -2.49 -16.55 21.69
CA GLY A 55 -1.90 -17.89 21.66
C GLY A 55 -1.75 -18.48 20.26
N GLU A 56 -1.73 -17.64 19.21
CA GLU A 56 -1.60 -18.10 17.83
C GLU A 56 -0.22 -18.73 17.58
N THR A 57 -0.22 -19.91 16.95
CA THR A 57 1.01 -20.65 16.66
C THR A 57 1.59 -20.25 15.31
N LEU A 58 2.92 -20.10 15.27
CA LEU A 58 3.64 -19.74 14.05
C LEU A 58 3.71 -20.94 13.10
N PRO A 59 3.26 -20.81 11.84
CA PRO A 59 3.43 -21.85 10.84
C PRO A 59 4.92 -22.09 10.59
N ARG A 60 5.34 -23.36 10.65
CA ARG A 60 6.75 -23.76 10.43
C ARG A 60 7.12 -23.93 8.96
N ARG A 61 6.13 -23.91 8.05
CA ARG A 61 6.36 -24.24 6.64
C ARG A 61 6.94 -23.04 5.88
N ARG A 62 8.03 -23.28 5.16
CA ARG A 62 8.77 -22.22 4.43
C ARG A 62 7.96 -21.62 3.27
N ASP A 63 7.13 -22.41 2.62
CA ASP A 63 6.26 -21.97 1.51
C ASP A 63 5.23 -20.92 1.93
N VAL A 64 4.71 -21.03 3.16
CA VAL A 64 3.81 -20.02 3.76
C VAL A 64 4.55 -18.69 3.91
N TRP A 65 5.77 -18.71 4.46
CA TRP A 65 6.58 -17.51 4.64
C TRP A 65 7.00 -16.89 3.31
N LEU A 66 7.33 -17.69 2.29
CA LEU A 66 7.60 -17.17 0.94
C LEU A 66 6.36 -16.49 0.33
N THR A 67 5.18 -17.10 0.48
CA THR A 67 3.92 -16.50 0.01
C THR A 67 3.64 -15.18 0.70
N LEU A 68 3.85 -15.11 2.02
CA LEU A 68 3.70 -13.90 2.82
C LEU A 68 4.76 -12.84 2.50
N ALA A 69 5.98 -13.24 2.13
CA ALA A 69 7.04 -12.33 1.74
C ALA A 69 6.74 -11.65 0.40
N VAL A 70 6.26 -12.39 -0.60
CA VAL A 70 5.78 -11.80 -1.86
C VAL A 70 4.61 -10.85 -1.60
N MET A 71 3.70 -11.22 -0.68
CA MET A 71 2.60 -10.34 -0.29
C MET A 71 3.10 -9.07 0.41
N ALA A 72 4.09 -9.18 1.29
CA ALA A 72 4.71 -8.03 1.96
C ALA A 72 5.36 -7.08 0.95
N LEU A 73 6.02 -7.63 -0.08
CA LEU A 73 6.62 -6.87 -1.16
C LEU A 73 5.57 -6.05 -1.93
N LEU A 74 4.50 -6.71 -2.38
CA LEU A 74 3.47 -6.11 -3.22
C LEU A 74 2.52 -5.18 -2.45
N ASN A 75 2.27 -5.47 -1.17
CA ASN A 75 1.27 -4.77 -0.36
C ASN A 75 1.86 -3.71 0.58
N ASN A 76 3.14 -3.80 0.94
CA ASN A 76 3.76 -2.88 1.90
C ASN A 76 5.03 -2.24 1.34
N ILE A 77 6.06 -3.04 1.01
CA ILE A 77 7.40 -2.53 0.67
C ILE A 77 7.34 -1.59 -0.53
N ILE A 78 6.85 -2.08 -1.68
CA ILE A 78 6.77 -1.29 -2.91
C ILE A 78 5.81 -0.10 -2.74
N PRO A 79 4.53 -0.30 -2.36
CA PRO A 79 3.58 0.79 -2.36
C PRO A 79 3.90 1.87 -1.32
N PHE A 80 4.31 1.52 -0.09
CA PHE A 80 4.63 2.54 0.91
C PHE A 80 5.89 3.32 0.54
N SER A 81 6.92 2.67 0.00
CA SER A 81 8.13 3.37 -0.46
C SER A 81 7.80 4.37 -1.56
N LEU A 82 7.06 3.93 -2.58
CA LEU A 82 6.71 4.76 -3.73
C LEU A 82 5.76 5.91 -3.36
N ILE A 83 4.75 5.65 -2.53
CA ILE A 83 3.82 6.69 -2.07
C ILE A 83 4.56 7.72 -1.23
N PHE A 84 5.36 7.30 -0.24
CA PHE A 84 6.02 8.24 0.67
C PHE A 84 7.08 9.04 -0.07
N TRP A 85 7.80 8.41 -1.00
CA TRP A 85 8.72 9.09 -1.89
C TRP A 85 7.99 10.10 -2.80
N GLY A 86 6.87 9.71 -3.43
CA GLY A 86 6.03 10.62 -4.22
C GLY A 86 5.53 11.82 -3.40
N GLN A 87 5.09 11.57 -2.15
CA GLN A 87 4.60 12.60 -1.23
C GLN A 87 5.68 13.62 -0.80
N THR A 88 6.96 13.39 -1.09
CA THR A 88 7.99 14.43 -0.92
C THR A 88 7.82 15.58 -1.92
N ALA A 89 7.16 15.33 -3.05
CA ALA A 89 6.98 16.31 -4.11
C ALA A 89 5.53 16.63 -4.48
N ILE A 90 4.55 15.90 -3.93
CA ILE A 90 3.12 16.17 -4.15
C ILE A 90 2.33 16.27 -2.85
N PRO A 91 1.20 17.01 -2.83
CA PRO A 91 0.33 17.07 -1.66
C PRO A 91 -0.27 15.72 -1.29
N ALA A 92 -0.55 15.53 0.01
CA ALA A 92 -1.21 14.33 0.54
C ALA A 92 -2.53 14.00 -0.16
N GLY A 93 -3.33 15.03 -0.48
CA GLY A 93 -4.60 14.86 -1.20
C GLY A 93 -4.41 14.26 -2.58
N LEU A 94 -3.40 14.72 -3.35
CA LEU A 94 -3.13 14.19 -4.68
C LEU A 94 -2.62 12.74 -4.61
N ALA A 95 -1.73 12.43 -3.67
CA ALA A 95 -1.26 11.07 -3.43
C ALA A 95 -2.43 10.11 -3.06
N ALA A 96 -3.35 10.56 -2.21
CA ALA A 96 -4.52 9.78 -1.81
C ALA A 96 -5.46 9.51 -3.00
N ILE A 97 -5.71 10.51 -3.85
CA ILE A 97 -6.54 10.35 -5.05
C ILE A 97 -5.87 9.38 -6.04
N LEU A 98 -4.57 9.52 -6.29
CA LEU A 98 -3.84 8.59 -7.16
C LEU A 98 -3.87 7.17 -6.61
N ASN A 99 -3.76 6.98 -5.30
CA ASN A 99 -3.88 5.66 -4.70
C ASN A 99 -5.30 5.07 -4.82
N ALA A 100 -6.34 5.92 -4.86
CA ALA A 100 -7.73 5.50 -5.09
C ALA A 100 -7.96 4.91 -6.51
N THR A 101 -6.96 4.94 -7.39
CA THR A 101 -6.96 4.24 -8.68
C THR A 101 -6.64 2.75 -8.56
N THR A 102 -6.32 2.25 -7.36
CA THR A 102 -6.08 0.81 -7.12
C THR A 102 -7.17 -0.11 -7.68
N PRO A 103 -8.48 0.18 -7.52
CA PRO A 103 -9.54 -0.66 -8.08
C PRO A 103 -9.52 -0.72 -9.62
N LEU A 104 -9.15 0.39 -10.29
CA LEU A 104 -8.98 0.44 -11.74
C LEU A 104 -7.91 -0.57 -12.18
N PHE A 105 -6.72 -0.50 -11.59
CA PHE A 105 -5.65 -1.45 -11.87
C PHE A 105 -6.01 -2.88 -11.47
N THR A 106 -6.80 -3.06 -10.41
CA THR A 106 -7.24 -4.38 -9.95
C THR A 106 -8.12 -5.05 -10.98
N VAL A 107 -9.08 -4.33 -11.57
CA VAL A 107 -9.92 -4.87 -12.66
C VAL A 107 -9.06 -5.28 -13.86
N ILE A 108 -8.10 -4.44 -14.25
CA ILE A 108 -7.20 -4.72 -15.38
C ILE A 108 -6.34 -5.97 -15.10
N VAL A 109 -5.67 -6.02 -13.95
CA VAL A 109 -4.82 -7.16 -13.55
C VAL A 109 -5.64 -8.44 -13.43
N MET A 110 -6.82 -8.39 -12.80
CA MET A 110 -7.67 -9.57 -12.65
C MET A 110 -8.17 -10.09 -14.00
N HIS A 111 -8.54 -9.20 -14.92
CA HIS A 111 -8.95 -9.57 -16.27
C HIS A 111 -7.83 -10.22 -17.09
N LEU A 112 -6.60 -9.72 -16.97
CA LEU A 112 -5.45 -10.22 -17.73
C LEU A 112 -4.85 -11.53 -17.16
N PHE A 113 -4.94 -11.73 -15.84
CA PHE A 113 -4.25 -12.82 -15.15
C PHE A 113 -5.19 -13.88 -14.54
N THR A 114 -6.50 -13.75 -14.71
CA THR A 114 -7.47 -14.76 -14.26
C THR A 114 -8.53 -15.04 -15.32
N ASP A 115 -8.81 -16.32 -15.56
CA ASP A 115 -9.89 -16.78 -16.43
C ASP A 115 -11.31 -16.63 -15.83
N ASP A 116 -11.43 -16.62 -14.49
CA ASP A 116 -12.71 -16.52 -13.76
C ASP A 116 -13.37 -15.14 -13.86
N ASP A 117 -12.60 -14.09 -14.15
CA ASP A 117 -13.05 -12.70 -13.97
C ASP A 117 -13.06 -11.93 -15.30
N ARG A 118 -13.84 -12.43 -16.26
CA ARG A 118 -14.01 -11.81 -17.58
C ARG A 118 -14.54 -10.38 -17.46
N ALA A 119 -14.02 -9.49 -18.32
CA ALA A 119 -14.45 -8.10 -18.39
C ALA A 119 -15.94 -8.03 -18.74
N THR A 120 -16.76 -7.62 -17.77
CA THR A 120 -18.17 -7.33 -18.03
C THR A 120 -18.28 -5.91 -18.62
N PRO A 121 -19.37 -5.59 -19.34
CA PRO A 121 -19.60 -4.23 -19.85
C PRO A 121 -19.54 -3.19 -18.72
N GLY A 122 -20.09 -3.49 -17.54
CA GLY A 122 -20.02 -2.62 -16.36
C GLY A 122 -18.59 -2.39 -15.85
N LYS A 123 -17.76 -3.44 -15.80
CA LYS A 123 -16.33 -3.30 -15.44
C LYS A 123 -15.59 -2.45 -16.46
N THR A 124 -15.89 -2.61 -17.74
CA THR A 124 -15.25 -1.86 -18.83
C THR A 124 -15.57 -0.37 -18.75
N VAL A 125 -16.84 -0.02 -18.49
CA VAL A 125 -17.25 1.37 -18.25
C VAL A 125 -16.57 1.94 -17.00
N GLY A 126 -16.54 1.18 -15.91
CA GLY A 126 -15.84 1.59 -14.69
C GLY A 126 -14.34 1.83 -14.91
N VAL A 127 -13.69 0.98 -15.70
CA VAL A 127 -12.28 1.13 -16.09
C VAL A 127 -12.07 2.38 -16.95
N ALA A 128 -12.92 2.60 -17.95
CA ALA A 128 -12.83 3.79 -18.81
C ALA A 128 -13.02 5.09 -18.01
N LEU A 129 -14.01 5.13 -17.11
CA LEU A 129 -14.24 6.28 -16.22
C LEU A 129 -13.08 6.50 -15.24
N GLY A 130 -12.54 5.43 -14.65
CA GLY A 130 -11.37 5.51 -13.78
C GLY A 130 -10.15 6.04 -14.52
N PHE A 131 -9.90 5.55 -15.74
CA PHE A 131 -8.82 6.03 -16.59
C PHE A 131 -8.98 7.51 -16.96
N ALA A 132 -10.19 7.94 -17.31
CA ALA A 132 -10.49 9.36 -17.54
C ALA A 132 -10.18 10.21 -16.30
N GLY A 133 -10.51 9.73 -15.10
CA GLY A 133 -10.14 10.39 -13.84
C GLY A 133 -8.61 10.54 -13.68
N VAL A 134 -7.84 9.49 -13.99
CA VAL A 134 -6.36 9.56 -13.99
C VAL A 134 -5.85 10.60 -14.97
N VAL A 135 -6.40 10.64 -16.19
CA VAL A 135 -6.02 11.63 -17.21
C VAL A 135 -6.30 13.05 -16.74
N VAL A 136 -7.44 13.30 -16.09
CA VAL A 136 -7.77 14.63 -15.53
C VAL A 136 -6.79 15.04 -14.43
N LEU A 137 -6.35 14.10 -13.59
CA LEU A 137 -5.42 14.37 -12.49
C LEU A 137 -3.98 14.57 -12.95
N VAL A 138 -3.52 13.76 -13.91
CA VAL A 138 -2.12 13.71 -14.36
C VAL A 138 -1.88 14.63 -15.56
N GLY A 139 -2.89 14.83 -16.40
CA GLY A 139 -2.82 15.60 -17.65
C GLY A 139 -2.19 16.99 -17.48
N PRO A 140 -2.62 17.81 -16.51
CA PRO A 140 -2.02 19.14 -16.30
C PRO A 140 -0.53 19.11 -15.96
N ALA A 141 -0.04 18.07 -15.27
CA ALA A 141 1.39 17.91 -14.99
C ALA A 141 2.18 17.51 -16.25
N VAL A 142 1.59 16.69 -17.13
CA VAL A 142 2.21 16.27 -18.41
C VAL A 142 2.30 17.42 -19.39
N THR A 143 1.31 18.30 -19.43
CA THR A 143 1.31 19.48 -20.32
C THR A 143 2.16 20.63 -19.78
N GLY A 144 2.81 20.48 -18.63
CA GLY A 144 3.56 21.55 -17.95
C GLY A 144 2.68 22.67 -17.40
N ALA A 145 1.37 22.44 -17.26
CA ALA A 145 0.43 23.41 -16.71
C ALA A 145 0.47 23.46 -15.16
N LEU A 146 1.04 22.45 -14.53
CA LEU A 146 1.35 22.40 -13.10
C LEU A 146 2.83 22.07 -12.91
N ASP A 147 3.49 22.71 -11.93
CA ASP A 147 4.84 22.39 -11.45
C ASP A 147 4.88 21.09 -10.62
N THR A 148 4.16 20.06 -11.09
CA THR A 148 4.08 18.77 -10.42
C THR A 148 5.00 17.78 -11.13
N PRO A 149 6.01 17.20 -10.45
CA PRO A 149 6.94 16.29 -11.10
C PRO A 149 6.27 14.97 -11.50
N LEU A 150 6.43 14.60 -12.77
CA LEU A 150 5.84 13.39 -13.33
C LEU A 150 6.28 12.10 -12.61
N TRP A 151 7.52 12.07 -12.10
CA TRP A 151 8.03 10.91 -11.37
C TRP A 151 7.22 10.64 -10.09
N ALA A 152 6.72 11.67 -9.41
CA ALA A 152 5.96 11.51 -8.18
C ALA A 152 4.55 10.96 -8.46
N LEU A 153 3.93 11.43 -9.55
CA LEU A 153 2.66 10.89 -10.04
C LEU A 153 2.83 9.42 -10.47
N ALA A 154 3.88 9.12 -11.22
CA ALA A 154 4.21 7.77 -11.66
C ALA A 154 4.49 6.83 -10.47
N ALA A 155 5.18 7.30 -9.44
CA ALA A 155 5.42 6.52 -8.23
C ALA A 155 4.10 6.14 -7.53
N CYS A 156 3.18 7.08 -7.34
CA CYS A 156 1.87 6.78 -6.74
C CYS A 156 1.01 5.83 -7.60
N LEU A 157 1.03 5.98 -8.93
CA LEU A 157 0.34 5.06 -9.84
C LEU A 157 0.96 3.66 -9.83
N ALA A 158 2.29 3.56 -9.79
CA ALA A 158 2.99 2.29 -9.67
C ALA A 158 2.70 1.60 -8.31
N ALA A 159 2.53 2.38 -7.23
CA ALA A 159 2.07 1.84 -5.96
C ALA A 159 0.64 1.26 -6.04
N ALA A 160 -0.29 1.98 -6.68
CA ALA A 160 -1.65 1.50 -6.90
C ALA A 160 -1.68 0.23 -7.77
N LEU A 161 -0.81 0.13 -8.78
CA LEU A 161 -0.62 -1.09 -9.58
C LEU A 161 -0.05 -2.23 -8.74
N SER A 162 0.92 -1.96 -7.86
CA SER A 162 1.46 -2.97 -6.92
C SER A 162 0.35 -3.52 -6.02
N TYR A 163 -0.55 -2.66 -5.53
CA TYR A 163 -1.72 -3.11 -4.77
C TYR A 163 -2.64 -4.03 -5.58
N ALA A 164 -2.87 -3.75 -6.86
CA ALA A 164 -3.65 -4.63 -7.73
C ALA A 164 -3.03 -6.04 -7.82
N PHE A 165 -1.71 -6.14 -8.01
CA PHE A 165 -0.99 -7.42 -7.96
C PHE A 165 -1.05 -8.08 -6.59
N SER A 166 -1.05 -7.30 -5.50
CA SER A 166 -1.24 -7.83 -4.15
C SER A 166 -2.62 -8.48 -3.98
N GLY A 167 -3.67 -7.91 -4.59
CA GLY A 167 -5.01 -8.50 -4.60
C GLY A 167 -5.05 -9.85 -5.33
N LEU A 168 -4.42 -9.92 -6.52
CA LEU A 168 -4.27 -11.16 -7.28
C LEU A 168 -3.49 -12.22 -6.48
N TRP A 169 -2.34 -11.83 -5.91
CA TRP A 169 -1.50 -12.74 -5.12
C TRP A 169 -2.19 -13.20 -3.84
N GLY A 170 -2.96 -12.32 -3.20
CA GLY A 170 -3.73 -12.60 -1.99
C GLY A 170 -4.71 -13.76 -2.12
N ARG A 171 -5.14 -14.11 -3.35
CA ARG A 171 -5.93 -15.34 -3.61
C ARG A 171 -5.23 -16.61 -3.17
N ARG A 172 -3.89 -16.64 -3.12
CA ARG A 172 -3.09 -17.77 -2.62
C ARG A 172 -3.06 -17.85 -1.10
N ILE A 173 -3.43 -16.79 -0.38
CA ILE A 173 -3.40 -16.75 1.09
C ILE A 173 -4.67 -17.37 1.67
N LYS A 174 -5.83 -17.16 1.04
CA LYS A 174 -7.12 -17.69 1.53
C LYS A 174 -7.12 -19.21 1.75
N PRO A 175 -6.56 -20.06 0.86
CA PRO A 175 -6.46 -21.50 1.08
C PRO A 175 -5.54 -21.92 2.23
N LEU A 176 -4.65 -21.02 2.71
CA LEU A 176 -3.74 -21.32 3.81
C LEU A 176 -4.41 -21.27 5.20
N GLY A 177 -5.66 -20.79 5.29
CA GLY A 177 -6.41 -20.74 6.55
C GLY A 177 -5.80 -19.83 7.62
N LEU A 178 -4.95 -18.89 7.22
CA LEU A 178 -4.29 -17.96 8.14
C LEU A 178 -5.28 -16.92 8.67
N THR A 179 -5.13 -16.53 9.94
CA THR A 179 -5.92 -15.43 10.49
C THR A 179 -5.52 -14.11 9.80
N PRO A 180 -6.45 -13.15 9.67
CA PRO A 180 -6.11 -11.82 9.16
C PRO A 180 -5.04 -11.12 10.00
N THR A 181 -5.11 -11.28 11.33
CA THR A 181 -4.14 -10.72 12.29
C THR A 181 -2.74 -11.28 12.05
N PHE A 182 -2.61 -12.60 11.91
CA PHE A 182 -1.34 -13.25 11.62
C PHE A 182 -0.78 -12.81 10.27
N THR A 183 -1.64 -12.76 9.24
CA THR A 183 -1.26 -12.36 7.89
C THR A 183 -0.72 -10.92 7.87
N ALA A 184 -1.38 -10.00 8.56
CA ALA A 184 -0.94 -8.61 8.69
C ALA A 184 0.39 -8.52 9.45
N TRP A 185 0.51 -9.19 10.59
CA TRP A 185 1.75 -9.22 11.38
C TRP A 185 2.93 -9.75 10.58
N ALA A 186 2.78 -10.89 9.90
CA ALA A 186 3.85 -11.53 9.15
C ALA A 186 4.33 -10.63 8.00
N GLN A 187 3.41 -9.97 7.29
CA GLN A 187 3.78 -9.03 6.25
C GLN A 187 4.53 -7.81 6.81
N LEU A 188 4.06 -7.23 7.91
CA LEU A 188 4.73 -6.09 8.56
C LEU A 188 6.09 -6.47 9.13
N THR A 189 6.24 -7.68 9.67
CA THR A 189 7.52 -8.21 10.14
C THR A 189 8.49 -8.36 8.99
N VAL A 190 8.08 -9.02 7.89
CA VAL A 190 8.93 -9.17 6.70
C VAL A 190 9.31 -7.81 6.12
N THR A 191 8.36 -6.89 6.02
CA THR A 191 8.60 -5.51 5.56
C THR A 191 9.63 -4.81 6.44
N SER A 192 9.49 -4.90 7.77
CA SER A 192 10.43 -4.29 8.72
C SER A 192 11.84 -4.87 8.57
N LEU A 193 11.96 -6.20 8.47
CA LEU A 193 13.24 -6.88 8.31
C LEU A 193 13.94 -6.53 6.99
N VAL A 194 13.18 -6.48 5.89
CA VAL A 194 13.72 -6.14 4.56
C VAL A 194 14.07 -4.66 4.45
N MET A 195 13.25 -3.78 5.03
CA MET A 195 13.47 -2.33 4.96
C MET A 195 14.61 -1.86 5.85
N THR A 196 14.93 -2.57 6.94
CA THR A 196 16.02 -2.20 7.85
C THR A 196 17.37 -1.95 7.12
N PRO A 197 17.90 -2.91 6.34
CA PRO A 197 19.14 -2.68 5.58
C PRO A 197 18.98 -1.62 4.48
N VAL A 198 17.81 -1.52 3.85
CA VAL A 198 17.55 -0.51 2.80
C VAL A 198 17.63 0.90 3.39
N VAL A 199 16.93 1.15 4.50
CA VAL A 199 16.93 2.43 5.21
C VAL A 199 18.32 2.77 5.73
N ALA A 200 19.03 1.78 6.28
CA ALA A 200 20.40 1.95 6.75
C ALA A 200 21.36 2.41 5.63
N LEU A 201 21.18 1.93 4.41
CA LEU A 201 22.04 2.27 3.27
C LEU A 201 21.64 3.59 2.61
N VAL A 202 20.34 3.84 2.44
CA VAL A 202 19.79 4.95 1.65
C VAL A 202 19.57 6.20 2.51
N ASP A 203 18.76 6.11 3.55
CA ASP A 203 18.33 7.29 4.33
C ASP A 203 19.34 7.65 5.42
N ARG A 204 20.07 6.67 5.96
CA ARG A 204 21.04 6.83 7.05
C ARG A 204 20.48 7.71 8.19
N PRO A 205 19.41 7.27 8.87
CA PRO A 205 18.65 8.13 9.79
C PRO A 205 19.48 8.67 10.97
N TRP A 206 20.60 8.03 11.31
CA TRP A 206 21.55 8.53 12.32
C TRP A 206 22.36 9.76 11.86
N ALA A 207 22.30 10.13 10.59
CA ALA A 207 22.94 11.31 10.03
C ALA A 207 22.01 12.54 9.96
N LEU A 208 20.78 12.42 10.45
CA LEU A 208 19.85 13.55 10.52
C LEU A 208 20.38 14.58 11.52
N ALA A 209 20.52 15.83 11.08
CA ALA A 209 20.81 16.95 11.96
C ALA A 209 19.57 17.20 12.83
N VAL A 210 19.71 16.95 14.13
CA VAL A 210 18.68 17.27 15.15
C VAL A 210 18.61 18.77 15.35
#